data_AF-A0A957UEY3-F1
#
_entry.id   AF-A0A957UEY3-F1
#
_cell.length_a   1.000
_cell.length_b   1.000
_cell.length_c   1.000
_cell.angle_alpha   90.00
_cell.angle_beta   90.00
_cell.angle_gamma   90.00
#
_symmetry.space_group_name_H-M   'P 1'
#
loop_
_entity.id
_entity.type
_entity.pdbx_description
1 polymer ?
#
loop_
_entity_poly.entity_id
_entity_poly.type
_entity_poly.pdbx_seq_one_letter_code
_entity_poly.pdbx_strand_id
1 'polypeptide(L)' 'MKLVELILDNIAYGWSPEELHFQHPYLSMGQIHSALAYYWDHKQAVDQDIERRLALVNSIERELPPSRLDERLRKKGLL' A
#
# COMPACT_ATOMS: atom_id res chain seq x y z
N MET A 1 -5.29 5.32 -8.19
CA MET A 1 -5.30 5.07 -6.73
C MET A 1 -6.43 4.12 -6.39
N LYS A 2 -6.13 2.99 -5.76
CA LYS A 2 -7.15 2.09 -5.18
C LYS A 2 -7.49 2.55 -3.76
N LEU A 3 -8.72 2.32 -3.30
CA LEU A 3 -9.18 2.65 -1.94
C LEU A 3 -8.16 2.18 -0.87
N VAL A 4 -7.73 0.91 -0.98
CA VAL A 4 -6.78 0.30 -0.04
C VAL A 4 -5.44 1.04 0.01
N GLU A 5 -4.96 1.60 -1.10
CA GLU A 5 -3.70 2.37 -1.13
C GLU A 5 -3.83 3.66 -0.32
N LEU A 6 -4.92 4.42 -0.53
CA LEU A 6 -5.18 5.64 0.23
C LEU A 6 -5.35 5.39 1.74
N ILE A 7 -6.00 4.28 2.11
CA ILE A 7 -6.16 3.87 3.51
C ILE A 7 -4.82 3.46 4.12
N LEU A 8 -3.96 2.77 3.36
CA LEU A 8 -2.62 2.43 3.83
C LEU A 8 -1.78 3.69 4.09
N ASP A 9 -1.86 4.70 3.23
CA ASP A 9 -1.16 5.98 3.46
C ASP A 9 -1.65 6.69 4.73
N ASN A 10 -2.97 6.69 4.97
CA ASN A 10 -3.55 7.21 6.21
C ASN A 10 -3.06 6.45 7.46
N ILE A 11 -3.04 5.12 7.43
CA ILE A 11 -2.64 4.29 8.58
C ILE A 11 -1.13 4.37 8.83
N ALA A 12 -0.33 4.30 7.77
CA ALA A 12 1.14 4.23 7.87
C ALA A 12 1.74 5.55 8.34
N TYR A 13 1.20 6.68 7.86
CA TYR A 13 1.77 8.00 8.14
C TYR A 13 0.93 8.84 9.11
N GLY A 14 -0.31 8.43 9.40
CA GLY A 14 -1.22 9.18 10.26
C GLY A 14 -1.75 10.46 9.61
N TRP A 15 -1.70 10.56 8.28
CA TRP A 15 -2.06 11.79 7.56
C TRP A 15 -3.52 12.17 7.73
N SER A 16 -3.76 13.47 7.96
CA SER A 16 -5.09 14.09 7.91
C SER A 16 -5.69 14.04 6.49
N PRO A 17 -7.01 14.24 6.33
CA PRO A 17 -7.62 14.38 5.00
C PRO A 17 -6.98 15.46 4.13
N GLU A 18 -6.55 16.58 4.72
CA GLU A 18 -5.86 17.67 4.04
C GLU A 18 -4.46 17.26 3.58
N GLU A 19 -3.72 16.53 4.42
CA GLU A 19 -2.42 15.98 4.07
C GLU A 19 -2.54 14.92 2.98
N LEU A 20 -3.54 14.04 3.06
CA LEU A 20 -3.86 13.09 1.99
C LEU A 20 -4.18 13.82 0.67
N HIS A 21 -4.94 14.91 0.73
CA HIS A 21 -5.22 15.71 -0.46
C HIS A 21 -3.97 16.37 -1.02
N PHE A 22 -3.08 16.86 -0.15
CA PHE A 22 -1.81 17.44 -0.57
C PHE A 22 -0.92 16.42 -1.29
N GLN A 23 -0.85 15.19 -0.80
CA GLN A 23 -0.08 14.09 -1.42
C GLN A 23 -0.76 13.51 -2.66
N HIS A 24 -2.09 13.65 -2.72
CA HIS A 24 -2.93 13.13 -3.80
C HIS A 24 -3.86 14.21 -4.37
N PRO A 25 -3.31 15.25 -5.02
CA PRO A 25 -4.07 16.44 -5.42
C PRO A 25 -5.16 16.17 -6.47
N TYR A 26 -5.14 15.00 -7.09
CA TYR A 26 -6.14 14.56 -8.06
C TYR A 26 -7.39 13.93 -7.42
N LEU A 27 -7.37 13.65 -6.11
CA LEU A 27 -8.56 13.25 -5.37
C LEU A 27 -9.26 14.48 -4.80
N SER A 28 -10.58 14.56 -4.92
CA SER A 28 -11.33 15.60 -4.21
C SER A 28 -11.43 15.28 -2.72
N MET A 29 -11.61 16.31 -1.88
CA MET A 29 -11.88 16.13 -0.45
C MET A 29 -13.07 15.19 -0.20
N GLY A 30 -14.12 15.28 -1.02
CA GLY A 30 -15.28 14.39 -0.93
C GLY A 30 -14.92 12.91 -1.16
N GLN A 31 -14.03 12.62 -2.11
CA GLN A 31 -13.55 11.25 -2.35
C GLN A 31 -12.71 10.73 -1.18
N ILE A 32 -11.83 11.57 -0.62
CA ILE A 32 -11.00 11.23 0.53
C ILE A 32 -11.87 10.92 1.75
N HIS A 33 -12.79 11.81 2.10
CA HIS A 33 -13.70 11.58 3.22
C HIS A 33 -14.60 10.36 3.00
N SER A 34 -15.11 10.15 1.78
CA SER A 34 -15.93 8.98 1.47
C SER A 34 -15.14 7.68 1.62
N ALA A 35 -13.87 7.66 1.21
CA ALA A 35 -13.00 6.51 1.36
C ALA A 35 -12.71 6.20 2.83
N LEU A 36 -12.38 7.22 3.63
CA LEU A 36 -12.14 7.07 5.06
C LEU A 36 -13.41 6.61 5.79
N ALA A 37 -14.57 7.18 5.48
CA ALA A 37 -15.84 6.76 6.07
C ALA A 37 -16.13 5.29 5.75
N TYR A 38 -16.01 4.90 4.46
CA TYR A 38 -16.19 3.50 4.05
C TYR A 38 -15.23 2.56 4.79
N TYR A 39 -13.96 2.96 4.97
CA TYR A 39 -13.00 2.17 5.73
C TYR A 39 -13.44 1.96 7.17
N TRP A 40 -13.85 3.00 7.88
CA TRP A 40 -14.28 2.87 9.27
C TRP A 40 -15.52 2.00 9.43
N ASP A 41 -16.47 2.11 8.49
CA ASP A 41 -17.68 1.27 8.47
C ASP A 41 -17.38 -0.21 8.13
N HIS A 42 -16.26 -0.49 7.45
CA HIS A 42 -15.90 -1.83 6.97
C HIS A 42 -14.49 -2.27 7.41
N LYS A 43 -14.02 -1.75 8.54
CA LYS A 43 -12.60 -1.82 8.94
C LYS A 43 -12.04 -3.23 8.90
N GLN A 44 -12.75 -4.19 9.50
CA GLN A 44 -12.34 -5.59 9.54
C GLN A 44 -12.16 -6.19 8.14
N ALA A 45 -13.09 -5.92 7.22
CA ALA A 45 -13.04 -6.47 5.88
C ALA A 45 -11.88 -5.88 5.07
N VAL A 46 -11.60 -4.58 5.24
CA VAL A 46 -10.49 -3.91 4.56
C VAL A 46 -9.13 -4.34 5.15
N ASP A 47 -9.02 -4.45 6.47
CA ASP A 47 -7.80 -4.91 7.15
C ASP A 47 -7.46 -6.35 6.72
N GLN A 48 -8.46 -7.24 6.64
CA GLN A 48 -8.27 -8.59 6.08
C GLN A 48 -7.83 -8.58 4.61
N ASP A 49 -8.34 -7.64 3.80
CA ASP A 49 -7.90 -7.52 2.42
C ASP A 49 -6.45 -7.07 2.31
N ILE A 50 -6.02 -6.14 3.15
CA ILE A 50 -4.63 -5.70 3.28
C ILE A 50 -3.72 -6.90 3.63
N GLU A 51 -4.08 -7.67 4.66
CA GLU A 51 -3.31 -8.84 5.09
C GLU A 51 -3.20 -9.90 4.00
N ARG A 52 -4.31 -10.20 3.29
CA ARG A 52 -4.29 -11.16 2.17
C ARG A 52 -3.36 -10.72 1.04
N ARG A 53 -3.37 -9.43 0.70
CA ARG A 53 -2.48 -8.88 -0.34
C ARG A 53 -1.02 -8.97 0.08
N LEU A 54 -0.71 -8.66 1.34
CA LEU A 54 0.64 -8.79 1.87
C LEU A 54 1.11 -10.25 1.83
N ALA A 55 0.26 -11.20 2.23
CA ALA A 55 0.57 -12.62 2.17
C ALA A 55 0.87 -13.09 0.73
N LEU A 56 0.10 -12.59 -0.25
CA LEU A 56 0.31 -12.89 -1.67
C LEU A 56 1.65 -12.34 -2.18
N VAL A 57 2.01 -11.10 -1.84
CA VAL A 57 3.32 -10.53 -2.22
C VAL A 57 4.45 -11.37 -1.63
N ASN A 58 4.35 -11.72 -0.34
CA ASN A 58 5.34 -12.55 0.35
C ASN A 58 5.48 -13.95 -0.28
N SER A 59 4.40 -14.56 -0.78
CA SER A 59 4.50 -15.86 -1.46
C SER A 59 5.18 -15.72 -2.82
N ILE A 60 4.83 -14.69 -3.59
CA ILE A 60 5.45 -14.41 -4.89
C ILE A 60 6.95 -14.17 -4.73
N GLU A 61 7.38 -13.35 -3.76
CA GLU A 61 8.79 -13.08 -3.50
C GLU A 61 9.61 -14.34 -3.17
N ARG A 62 9.00 -15.31 -2.46
CA ARG A 62 9.66 -16.58 -2.13
C ARG A 62 9.82 -17.51 -3.33
N GLU A 63 8.88 -17.44 -4.27
CA GLU A 63 8.87 -18.30 -5.48
C GLU A 63 9.68 -17.70 -6.63
N LEU A 64 9.89 -16.39 -6.63
CA LEU A 64 10.63 -15.71 -7.69
C LEU A 64 12.12 -16.07 -7.66
N PRO A 65 12.69 -16.52 -8.79
CA PRO A 65 14.14 -16.68 -8.89
C PRO A 65 14.82 -15.31 -8.82
N PRO A 66 16.08 -15.25 -8.36
CA PRO A 66 16.84 -14.01 -8.30
C PRO A 66 16.89 -13.35 -9.67
N SER A 67 16.70 -12.03 -9.70
CA SER A 67 16.76 -11.27 -10.94
C SER A 67 18.19 -11.22 -11.47
N ARG A 68 18.34 -10.93 -12.78
CA ARG A 68 19.65 -10.67 -13.37
C ARG A 68 20.41 -9.53 -12.68
N LEU A 69 19.69 -8.58 -12.07
CA LEU A 69 20.32 -7.52 -11.29
C LEU A 69 20.86 -8.06 -9.97
N ASP A 70 20.09 -8.91 -9.27
CA ASP A 70 20.51 -9.54 -8.01
C ASP A 70 21.77 -10.37 -8.21
N GLU A 71 21.84 -11.15 -9.29
CA GLU A 71 23.04 -11.90 -9.66
C GLU A 71 24.25 -10.99 -9.87
N ARG A 72 24.06 -9.85 -10.57
CA ARG A 72 25.14 -8.88 -10.82
C ARG A 72 25.60 -8.17 -9.55
N LEU A 73 24.69 -7.86 -8.64
CA LEU A 73 24.98 -7.21 -7.37
C LEU A 73 25.72 -8.14 -6.41
N ARG A 74 25.28 -9.42 -6.31
CA ARG A 74 26.00 -10.46 -5.54
C ARG A 74 27.41 -10.70 -6.05
N LYS A 75 27.59 -10.77 -7.38
CA LYS A 75 28.94 -10.88 -8.00
C LYS A 75 29.86 -9.70 -7.68
N LYS A 76 29.29 -8.54 -7.35
CA LYS A 76 30.03 -7.34 -6.95
C LYS A 76 30.18 -7.19 -5.43
N GLY A 77 29.65 -8.10 -4.62
CA GLY A 77 29.67 -8.02 -3.15
C GLY A 77 28.81 -6.89 -2.58
N LEU A 78 27.80 -6.43 -3.33
CA LEU A 78 26.89 -5.34 -2.92
C LEU A 78 25.58 -5.87 -2.30
N LEU A 79 25.38 -7.18 -2.33
CA LEU A 79 24.33 -7.98 -1.69
C LEU A 79 24.99 -9.28 -1.19
#